data_AF-A0A1X1JC53-F1
#
_entry.id   AF-A0A1X1JC53-F1
#
_cell.length_a   1.000
_cell.length_b   1.000
_cell.length_c   1.000
_cell.angle_alpha   90.00
_cell.angle_beta   90.00
_cell.angle_gamma   90.00
#
_symmetry.space_group_name_H-M   'P 1'
#
loop_
_entity.id
_entity.type
_entity.pdbx_description
1 polymer ?
#
loop_
_entity_poly.entity_id
_entity_poly.type
_entity_poly.pdbx_seq_one_letter_code
_entity_poly.pdbx_strand_id
1 'polypeptide(L)'
;MHFSSKHADDVARGVGGSGKAERFYDDIIPTVKNGKFNEWFDNLAPEELEKLWEIPELRKKIEDRIRRPGGYHEWHLVSRTPQFKKWGVSMDDIKEMRSLIEDVQFINPRGVHGGRGSTKAHNEILKIIDSSYDYEEFAHRLNEWASRRMKNGILDLPEGLRRY
;
A
#
# COMPACT_ATOMS: atom_id res chain seq x y z
N MET A 1 -35.91 -51.21 23.00
CA MET A 1 -35.76 -49.81 22.54
C MET A 1 -34.83 -49.10 23.50
N HIS A 2 -33.61 -48.79 23.06
CA HIS A 2 -32.66 -47.95 23.78
C HIS A 2 -31.76 -47.31 22.71
N PHE A 3 -31.91 -45.99 22.54
CA PHE A 3 -31.02 -45.21 21.70
C PHE A 3 -29.73 -44.95 22.48
N SER A 4 -28.59 -45.35 21.93
CA SER A 4 -27.27 -44.95 22.42
C SER A 4 -26.54 -44.25 21.28
N SER A 5 -26.30 -42.95 21.47
CA SER A 5 -25.53 -42.10 20.58
C SER A 5 -24.04 -42.22 20.91
N LYS A 6 -23.25 -42.75 19.98
CA LYS A 6 -21.80 -42.55 19.86
C LYS A 6 -21.43 -42.64 18.38
N HIS A 7 -21.00 -41.53 17.80
CA HIS A 7 -19.94 -41.47 16.79
C HIS A 7 -19.51 -40.01 16.66
N ALA A 8 -18.54 -39.63 17.51
CA ALA A 8 -17.66 -38.52 17.24
C ALA A 8 -16.41 -39.14 16.61
N ASP A 9 -16.41 -39.27 15.29
CA ASP A 9 -15.25 -39.69 14.52
C ASP A 9 -14.82 -38.52 13.63
N ASP A 10 -13.62 -38.04 13.92
CA ASP A 10 -12.56 -37.68 12.97
C ASP A 10 -12.96 -37.02 11.65
N VAL A 11 -12.81 -35.69 11.59
CA VAL A 11 -12.34 -35.02 10.35
C VAL A 11 -11.38 -33.89 10.72
N ALA A 12 -10.16 -34.25 11.11
CA ALA A 12 -9.02 -33.34 11.12
C ALA A 12 -7.92 -33.91 10.20
N ARG A 13 -8.08 -33.72 8.89
CA ARG A 13 -7.01 -33.67 7.87
C ARG A 13 -7.59 -33.50 6.47
N GLY A 14 -7.26 -32.39 5.81
CA GLY A 14 -7.63 -32.15 4.42
C GLY A 14 -7.24 -30.76 3.93
N VAL A 15 -5.96 -30.56 3.63
CA VAL A 15 -5.42 -29.45 2.85
C VAL A 15 -6.01 -29.48 1.43
N GLY A 16 -6.49 -28.34 0.91
CA GLY A 16 -6.81 -28.23 -0.53
C GLY A 16 -7.90 -27.22 -0.92
N GLY A 17 -7.82 -25.96 -0.48
CA GLY A 17 -8.78 -24.91 -0.86
C GLY A 17 -8.20 -23.65 -1.52
N SER A 18 -6.88 -23.45 -1.49
CA SER A 18 -6.26 -22.17 -1.88
C SER A 18 -6.28 -21.92 -3.39
N GLY A 19 -6.07 -22.94 -4.22
CA GLY A 19 -5.85 -22.76 -5.66
C GLY A 19 -7.07 -22.33 -6.48
N LYS A 20 -8.30 -22.50 -5.99
CA LYS A 20 -9.52 -22.03 -6.69
C LYS A 20 -9.87 -20.58 -6.34
N ALA A 21 -9.70 -20.19 -5.08
CA ALA A 21 -9.91 -18.81 -4.65
C ALA A 21 -8.85 -17.88 -5.28
N GLU A 22 -7.58 -18.28 -5.28
CA GLU A 22 -6.50 -17.52 -5.94
C GLU A 22 -6.78 -17.29 -7.44
N ARG A 23 -7.30 -18.31 -8.16
CA ARG A 23 -7.65 -18.20 -9.59
C ARG A 23 -8.81 -17.23 -9.83
N PHE A 24 -9.85 -17.24 -8.98
CA PHE A 24 -10.94 -16.27 -9.09
C PHE A 24 -10.46 -14.83 -8.90
N TYR A 25 -9.48 -14.61 -8.02
CA TYR A 25 -8.89 -13.29 -7.80
C TYR A 25 -7.96 -12.84 -8.92
N ASP A 26 -7.34 -13.78 -9.64
CA ASP A 26 -6.60 -13.55 -10.90
C ASP A 26 -7.45 -13.00 -12.03
N ASP A 27 -8.75 -13.34 -12.04
CA ASP A 27 -9.70 -12.78 -12.99
C ASP A 27 -10.10 -11.34 -12.64
N ILE A 28 -10.00 -10.92 -11.36
CA ILE A 28 -10.44 -9.60 -10.88
C ILE A 28 -9.30 -8.56 -10.92
N ILE A 29 -8.11 -8.92 -10.41
CA ILE A 29 -6.97 -8.00 -10.30
C ILE A 29 -5.92 -8.37 -11.36
N PRO A 30 -5.75 -7.55 -12.41
CA PRO A 30 -4.83 -7.86 -13.48
C PRO A 30 -3.36 -7.80 -13.04
N THR A 31 -2.50 -8.38 -13.86
CA THR A 31 -1.04 -8.30 -13.67
C THR A 31 -0.52 -6.90 -14.04
N VAL A 32 0.68 -6.55 -13.57
CA VAL A 32 1.36 -5.30 -13.95
C VAL A 32 1.83 -5.25 -15.41
N LYS A 33 1.69 -6.34 -16.17
CA LYS A 33 2.17 -6.41 -17.55
C LYS A 33 1.39 -5.42 -18.42
N ASN A 34 2.13 -4.69 -19.25
CA ASN A 34 1.59 -3.76 -20.25
C ASN A 34 0.62 -2.71 -19.67
N GLY A 35 0.88 -2.21 -18.45
CA GLY A 35 0.06 -1.14 -17.85
C GLY A 35 -1.34 -1.55 -17.38
N LYS A 36 -1.78 -2.80 -17.63
CA LYS A 36 -3.16 -3.25 -17.32
C LYS A 36 -3.60 -3.05 -15.87
N PHE A 37 -2.68 -3.20 -14.93
CA PHE A 37 -2.96 -2.93 -13.51
C PHE A 37 -3.25 -1.45 -13.24
N ASN A 38 -2.53 -0.55 -13.92
CA ASN A 38 -2.69 0.88 -13.73
C ASN A 38 -4.03 1.32 -14.33
N GLU A 39 -4.32 0.91 -15.57
CA GLU A 39 -5.62 1.14 -16.22
C GLU A 39 -6.79 0.60 -15.39
N TRP A 40 -6.66 -0.60 -14.84
CA TRP A 40 -7.68 -1.19 -13.97
C TRP A 40 -7.89 -0.36 -12.70
N PHE A 41 -6.80 0.04 -12.03
CA PHE A 41 -6.89 0.85 -10.82
C PHE A 41 -7.53 2.21 -11.10
N ASP A 42 -7.14 2.87 -12.19
CA ASP A 42 -7.60 4.21 -12.53
C ASP A 42 -9.09 4.23 -12.90
N ASN A 43 -9.59 3.17 -13.56
CA ASN A 43 -11.01 3.02 -13.91
C ASN A 43 -11.90 2.53 -12.77
N LEU A 44 -11.33 1.99 -11.68
CA LEU A 44 -12.09 1.50 -10.53
C LEU A 44 -12.70 2.67 -9.75
N ALA A 45 -13.95 2.58 -9.28
CA ALA A 45 -14.50 3.59 -8.38
C ALA A 45 -13.85 3.48 -6.99
N PRO A 46 -13.69 4.60 -6.23
CA PRO A 46 -13.13 4.55 -4.88
C PRO A 46 -13.84 3.54 -3.95
N GLU A 47 -15.17 3.46 -4.00
CA GLU A 47 -15.99 2.57 -3.18
C GLU A 47 -15.80 1.09 -3.55
N GLU A 48 -15.50 0.81 -4.82
CA GLU A 48 -15.17 -0.54 -5.27
C GLU A 48 -13.79 -0.96 -4.77
N LEU A 49 -12.81 -0.06 -4.82
CA LEU A 49 -11.50 -0.31 -4.25
C LEU A 49 -11.58 -0.62 -2.76
N GLU A 50 -12.39 0.13 -2.00
CA GLU A 50 -12.59 -0.12 -0.56
C GLU A 50 -13.09 -1.54 -0.27
N LYS A 51 -14.11 -1.99 -1.01
CA LYS A 51 -14.65 -3.36 -0.87
C LYS A 51 -13.59 -4.43 -1.16
N LEU A 52 -12.76 -4.23 -2.19
CA LEU A 52 -11.65 -5.14 -2.47
C LEU A 52 -10.57 -5.07 -1.38
N TRP A 53 -10.34 -3.89 -0.80
CA TRP A 53 -9.34 -3.64 0.22
C TRP A 53 -9.68 -4.27 1.58
N GLU A 54 -10.96 -4.48 1.87
CA GLU A 54 -11.44 -5.19 3.06
C GLU A 54 -11.14 -6.70 3.03
N ILE A 55 -10.97 -7.28 1.84
CA ILE A 55 -10.67 -8.71 1.66
C ILE A 55 -9.16 -8.93 1.71
N PRO A 56 -8.60 -9.60 2.74
CA PRO A 56 -7.14 -9.64 2.96
C PRO A 56 -6.33 -10.19 1.77
N GLU A 57 -6.81 -11.23 1.11
CA GLU A 57 -6.11 -11.83 -0.04
C GLU A 57 -6.09 -10.91 -1.26
N LEU A 58 -7.19 -10.20 -1.52
CA LEU A 58 -7.28 -9.21 -2.59
C LEU A 58 -6.41 -8.01 -2.29
N ARG A 59 -6.50 -7.48 -1.06
CA ARG A 59 -5.64 -6.40 -0.60
C ARG A 59 -4.18 -6.74 -0.80
N LYS A 60 -3.71 -7.88 -0.27
CA LYS A 60 -2.31 -8.32 -0.42
C LYS A 60 -1.89 -8.33 -1.88
N LYS A 61 -2.74 -8.86 -2.75
CA LYS A 61 -2.48 -8.89 -4.18
C LYS A 61 -2.40 -7.50 -4.81
N ILE A 62 -3.30 -6.57 -4.47
CA ILE A 62 -3.24 -5.17 -4.94
C ILE A 62 -1.95 -4.51 -4.46
N GLU A 63 -1.63 -4.64 -3.17
CA GLU A 63 -0.41 -4.07 -2.61
C GLU A 63 0.85 -4.62 -3.32
N ASP A 64 0.89 -5.92 -3.65
CA ASP A 64 1.98 -6.55 -4.39
C ASP A 64 2.11 -6.03 -5.84
N ARG A 65 1.02 -5.59 -6.46
CA ARG A 65 1.05 -4.97 -7.80
C ARG A 65 1.52 -3.52 -7.76
N ILE A 66 1.19 -2.79 -6.69
CA ILE A 66 1.65 -1.41 -6.45
C ILE A 66 3.16 -1.39 -6.22
N ARG A 67 3.68 -2.30 -5.38
CA ARG A 67 5.11 -2.40 -5.02
C ARG A 67 6.02 -2.95 -6.15
N ARG A 68 5.51 -3.11 -7.38
CA ARG A 68 6.29 -3.62 -8.52
C ARG A 68 6.77 -2.47 -9.42
N PRO A 69 8.04 -2.48 -9.86
CA PRO A 69 9.14 -3.30 -9.35
C PRO A 69 9.49 -2.95 -7.90
N GLY A 70 10.11 -3.88 -7.17
CA GLY A 70 10.60 -3.62 -5.81
C GLY A 70 11.90 -2.79 -5.81
N GLY A 71 12.41 -2.46 -4.62
CA GLY A 71 13.63 -1.64 -4.46
C GLY A 71 13.36 -0.15 -4.24
N TYR A 72 12.09 0.22 -4.11
CA TYR A 72 11.64 1.61 -3.95
C TYR A 72 10.89 1.79 -2.63
N HIS A 73 11.00 2.97 -2.05
CA HIS A 73 10.15 3.43 -0.95
C HIS A 73 8.99 4.25 -1.52
N GLU A 74 7.78 3.88 -1.14
CA GLU A 74 6.56 4.58 -1.54
C GLU A 74 6.21 5.73 -0.59
N TRP A 75 6.17 6.97 -1.12
CA TRP A 75 5.74 8.16 -0.38
C TRP A 75 4.22 8.24 -0.27
N HIS A 76 3.51 7.78 -1.31
CA HIS A 76 2.11 7.37 -1.17
C HIS A 76 2.09 5.98 -0.53
N LEU A 77 2.08 5.93 0.81
CA LEU A 77 2.18 4.65 1.51
C LEU A 77 1.10 3.67 1.04
N VAL A 78 1.55 2.51 0.57
CA VAL A 78 0.70 1.46 -0.02
C VAL A 78 -0.46 1.06 0.89
N SER A 79 -0.27 1.08 2.21
CA SER A 79 -1.31 0.78 3.21
C SER A 79 -2.47 1.79 3.26
N ARG A 80 -2.35 2.92 2.56
CA ARG A 80 -3.35 3.99 2.42
C ARG A 80 -3.77 4.24 0.99
N THR A 81 -3.52 3.29 0.09
CA THR A 81 -3.96 3.39 -1.32
C THR A 81 -5.43 3.79 -1.48
N PRO A 82 -6.41 3.27 -0.69
CA PRO A 82 -7.80 3.73 -0.80
C PRO A 82 -7.97 5.24 -0.59
N GLN A 83 -7.20 5.85 0.31
CA GLN A 83 -7.26 7.30 0.54
C GLN A 83 -6.72 8.07 -0.68
N PHE A 84 -5.61 7.63 -1.26
CA PHE A 84 -5.07 8.24 -2.48
C PHE A 84 -6.02 8.10 -3.66
N LYS A 85 -6.73 6.97 -3.76
CA LYS A 85 -7.79 6.78 -4.77
C LYS A 85 -8.94 7.77 -4.59
N LYS A 86 -9.39 8.01 -3.36
CA LYS A 86 -10.41 9.03 -3.05
C LYS A 86 -9.96 10.44 -3.42
N TRP A 87 -8.67 10.73 -3.26
CA TRP A 87 -8.08 11.98 -3.69
C TRP A 87 -7.82 12.06 -5.20
N GLY A 88 -8.16 11.02 -5.97
CA GLY A 88 -8.03 11.02 -7.43
C GLY A 88 -6.61 10.81 -7.95
N VAL A 89 -5.68 10.31 -7.12
CA VAL A 89 -4.31 10.04 -7.54
C VAL A 89 -4.28 8.81 -8.44
N SER A 90 -3.64 8.93 -9.61
CA SER A 90 -3.51 7.82 -10.56
C SER A 90 -2.50 6.77 -10.10
N MET A 91 -2.59 5.55 -10.64
CA MET A 91 -1.60 4.52 -10.34
C MET A 91 -0.22 4.84 -10.90
N ASP A 92 -0.14 5.57 -12.01
CA ASP A 92 1.13 6.08 -12.54
C ASP A 92 1.75 7.05 -11.55
N ASP A 93 1.00 8.04 -11.05
CA ASP A 93 1.49 8.98 -10.03
C ASP A 93 1.95 8.26 -8.76
N ILE A 94 1.18 7.28 -8.26
CA ILE A 94 1.57 6.47 -7.10
C ILE A 94 2.93 5.79 -7.32
N LYS A 95 3.18 5.32 -8.54
CA LYS A 95 4.44 4.63 -8.90
C LYS A 95 5.58 5.58 -9.23
N GLU A 96 5.30 6.79 -9.67
CA GLU A 96 6.32 7.81 -9.92
C GLU A 96 6.75 8.51 -8.63
N MET A 97 5.85 8.63 -7.65
CA MET A 97 6.15 9.23 -6.34
C MET A 97 6.83 8.23 -5.38
N ARG A 98 7.88 7.58 -5.87
CA ARG A 98 8.74 6.67 -5.12
C ARG A 98 10.20 7.09 -5.24
N SER A 99 10.99 6.80 -4.21
CA SER A 99 12.45 6.99 -4.23
C SER A 99 13.15 5.63 -4.11
N LEU A 100 14.39 5.51 -4.57
CA LEU A 100 15.18 4.31 -4.28
C LEU A 100 15.37 4.15 -2.77
N ILE A 101 15.27 2.92 -2.27
CA ILE A 101 15.38 2.63 -0.83
C ILE A 101 16.71 3.14 -0.25
N GLU A 102 17.80 3.05 -1.00
CA GLU A 102 19.15 3.47 -0.59
C GLU A 102 19.30 4.98 -0.40
N ASP A 103 18.47 5.77 -1.07
CA ASP A 103 18.48 7.23 -1.00
C ASP A 103 17.64 7.77 0.18
N VAL A 104 16.82 6.92 0.82
CA VAL A 104 15.94 7.34 1.91
C VAL A 104 16.69 7.33 3.25
N GLN A 105 17.18 8.52 3.63
CA GLN A 105 17.94 8.76 4.86
C GLN A 105 17.26 9.80 5.76
N PHE A 106 17.12 9.46 7.04
CA PHE A 106 16.51 10.32 8.05
C PHE A 106 17.56 10.96 8.96
N ILE A 107 17.33 12.17 9.49
CA ILE A 107 18.27 12.88 10.37
C ILE A 107 17.81 13.09 11.82
N ASN A 108 16.51 13.08 12.11
CA ASN A 108 15.95 13.44 13.43
C ASN A 108 14.88 12.46 13.97
N PRO A 109 15.24 11.26 14.46
CA PRO A 109 16.60 10.74 14.64
C PRO A 109 17.18 10.19 13.34
N ARG A 110 18.50 9.98 13.35
CA ARG A 110 19.21 9.33 12.24
C ARG A 110 18.65 7.94 11.96
N GLY A 111 18.48 7.64 10.67
CA GLY A 111 17.87 6.39 10.25
C GLY A 111 17.93 6.18 8.75
N VAL A 112 17.51 5.00 8.32
CA VAL A 112 17.41 4.59 6.91
C VAL A 112 16.12 3.80 6.70
N HIS A 113 15.68 3.69 5.46
CA HIS A 113 14.54 2.84 5.12
C HIS A 113 14.77 1.38 5.55
N GLY A 114 13.74 0.75 6.13
CA GLY A 114 13.79 -0.64 6.63
C GLY A 114 14.64 -0.84 7.90
N GLY A 115 15.38 0.18 8.33
CA GLY A 115 16.27 0.11 9.48
C GLY A 115 15.83 0.97 10.66
N ARG A 116 16.82 1.40 11.45
CA ARG A 116 16.60 2.28 12.60
C ARG A 116 15.83 3.52 12.19
N GLY A 117 14.80 3.87 12.96
CA GLY A 117 13.99 5.07 12.72
C GLY A 117 12.94 4.93 11.62
N SER A 118 12.96 3.87 10.81
CA SER A 118 11.99 3.66 9.71
C SER A 118 10.55 3.59 10.21
N THR A 119 10.27 2.81 11.26
CA THR A 119 8.92 2.71 11.83
C THR A 119 8.39 4.06 12.31
N LYS A 120 9.24 4.88 12.94
CA LYS A 120 8.86 6.22 13.39
C LYS A 120 8.52 7.12 12.18
N ALA A 121 9.36 7.12 11.16
CA ALA A 121 9.13 7.88 9.93
C ALA A 121 7.83 7.46 9.25
N HIS A 122 7.59 6.15 9.08
CA HIS A 122 6.32 5.65 8.51
C HIS A 122 5.11 6.09 9.33
N ASN A 123 5.16 5.97 10.66
CA ASN A 123 4.05 6.39 11.53
C ASN A 123 3.78 7.90 11.47
N GLU A 124 4.81 8.72 11.29
CA GLU A 124 4.65 10.16 11.10
C GLU A 124 3.98 10.49 9.76
N ILE A 125 4.41 9.84 8.66
CA ILE A 125 3.78 10.05 7.34
C ILE A 125 2.34 9.51 7.33
N LEU A 126 2.08 8.35 7.96
CA LEU A 126 0.72 7.82 8.12
C LEU A 126 -0.20 8.84 8.81
N LYS A 127 0.27 9.50 9.87
CA LYS A 127 -0.50 10.54 10.54
C LYS A 127 -0.79 11.73 9.62
N ILE A 128 0.16 12.11 8.77
CA ILE A 128 -0.06 13.19 7.79
C ILE A 128 -1.16 12.78 6.81
N ILE A 129 -1.07 11.58 6.22
CA ILE A 129 -2.09 11.07 5.29
C ILE A 129 -3.47 11.02 5.97
N ASP A 130 -3.55 10.41 7.15
CA ASP A 130 -4.82 10.14 7.84
C ASP A 130 -5.51 11.39 8.38
N SER A 131 -4.79 12.52 8.46
CA SER A 131 -5.33 13.78 8.97
C SER A 131 -5.33 14.92 7.95
N SER A 132 -4.98 14.65 6.69
CA SER A 132 -5.08 15.63 5.61
C SER A 132 -6.48 15.56 4.99
N TYR A 133 -7.04 16.70 4.63
CA TYR A 133 -8.34 16.79 3.98
C TYR A 133 -8.29 16.32 2.52
N ASP A 134 -7.29 16.81 1.80
CA ASP A 134 -7.08 16.53 0.38
C ASP A 134 -5.60 16.22 0.07
N TYR A 135 -5.33 15.96 -1.20
CA TYR A 135 -3.99 15.63 -1.67
C TYR A 135 -2.99 16.77 -1.53
N GLU A 136 -3.42 18.02 -1.75
CA GLU A 136 -2.52 19.16 -1.69
C GLU A 136 -2.11 19.46 -0.25
N GLU A 137 -3.04 19.35 0.70
CA GLU A 137 -2.71 19.44 2.12
C GLU A 137 -1.72 18.33 2.53
N PHE A 138 -1.95 17.09 2.08
CA PHE A 138 -1.00 15.99 2.28
C PHE A 138 0.39 16.33 1.72
N ALA A 139 0.46 16.82 0.48
CA ALA A 139 1.72 17.14 -0.18
C ALA A 139 2.47 18.27 0.57
N HIS A 140 1.79 19.36 0.93
CA HIS A 140 2.39 20.44 1.71
C HIS A 140 2.93 19.95 3.06
N ARG A 141 2.13 19.18 3.81
CA ARG A 141 2.53 18.66 5.13
C ARG A 141 3.64 17.61 5.03
N LEU A 142 3.68 16.83 3.95
CA LEU A 142 4.79 15.93 3.66
C LEU A 142 6.09 16.72 3.41
N ASN A 143 6.05 17.83 2.67
CA ASN A 143 7.22 18.68 2.45
C ASN A 143 7.73 19.31 3.75
N GLU A 144 6.82 19.81 4.58
CA GLU A 144 7.16 20.29 5.91
C GLU A 144 7.83 19.20 6.76
N TRP A 145 7.29 17.99 6.77
CA TRP A 145 7.89 16.85 7.45
C TRP A 145 9.28 16.53 6.88
N ALA A 146 9.41 16.48 5.55
CA ALA A 146 10.65 16.17 4.86
C ALA A 146 11.75 17.19 5.18
N SER A 147 11.43 18.49 5.19
CA SER A 147 12.38 19.56 5.52
C SER A 147 13.08 19.37 6.88
N ARG A 148 12.42 18.68 7.83
CA ARG A 148 12.93 18.44 9.19
C ARG A 148 13.48 17.03 9.37
N ARG A 149 13.05 16.07 8.53
CA ARG A 149 13.27 14.64 8.75
C ARG A 149 14.22 14.00 7.75
N MET A 150 14.31 14.52 6.54
CA MET A 150 15.14 14.01 5.45
C MET A 150 16.51 14.69 5.42
N LYS A 151 17.53 13.98 4.95
CA LYS A 151 18.92 14.44 4.96
C LYS A 151 19.12 15.70 4.11
N ASN A 152 18.52 15.77 2.93
CA ASN A 152 18.54 16.94 2.05
C ASN A 152 17.18 17.66 2.01
N GLY A 153 16.37 17.49 3.06
CA GLY A 153 15.07 18.14 3.17
C GLY A 153 14.11 17.72 2.04
N ILE A 154 13.40 18.70 1.47
CA ILE A 154 12.42 18.47 0.39
C ILE A 154 13.05 17.90 -0.89
N LEU A 155 14.36 18.08 -1.08
CA LEU A 155 15.05 17.61 -2.29
C LEU A 155 15.14 16.08 -2.35
N ASP A 156 15.01 15.40 -1.21
CA ASP A 156 14.94 13.93 -1.16
C ASP A 156 13.55 13.38 -1.57
N LEU A 157 12.54 14.26 -1.72
CA LEU A 157 11.25 13.88 -2.28
C LEU A 157 11.33 13.83 -3.82
N PRO A 158 10.55 12.95 -4.48
CA PRO A 158 10.33 12.98 -5.92
C PRO A 158 9.82 14.35 -6.38
N GLU A 159 10.18 14.77 -7.59
CA GLU A 159 9.89 16.12 -8.08
C GLU A 159 8.40 16.47 -8.04
N GLY A 160 7.52 15.53 -8.43
CA GLY A 160 6.06 15.74 -8.39
C GLY A 160 5.48 15.96 -7.00
N LEU A 161 6.20 15.56 -5.94
CA LEU A 161 5.81 15.81 -4.55
C LEU A 161 6.38 17.11 -4.00
N ARG A 162 7.35 17.76 -4.63
CA ARG A 162 7.97 18.96 -4.06
C ARG A 162 6.99 20.13 -4.05
N ARG A 163 6.97 20.87 -2.94
CA ARG A 163 6.24 22.14 -2.77
C ARG A 163 7.24 23.15 -2.22
N TYR A 164 7.46 24.23 -2.96
CA TYR A 164 8.41 25.31 -2.63
C TYR A 164 7.73 26.46 -1.90
#